data_AF-A0A7S1EUU6-F1
#
_entry.id   AF-A0A7S1EUU6-F1
#
_cell.length_a   1.000
_cell.length_b   1.000
_cell.length_c   1.000
_cell.angle_alpha   90.00
_cell.angle_beta   90.00
_cell.angle_gamma   90.00
#
_symmetry.space_group_name_H-M   'P 1'
#
loop_
_entity.id
_entity.type
_entity.pdbx_description
1 polymer ?
#
loop_
_entity_poly.entity_id
_entity_poly.type
_entity_poly.pdbx_seq_one_letter_code
_entity_poly.pdbx_strand_id
1 'polypeptide(L)'
;LITSGARVLLNTLALFAVILWLTHVLSCAWVAIGSFYGGSDVGWIRTYNVNGTPFLYTTAFHWALAQLTLGSSEVNATNTAERLMNIVMLLLGLVLSSTFVSSLSATLIGYQMQSSAVNDQMRLLRKFLRERNVPSLVAFRVNKQAQHRIRQQIPIQEDAVTLLDTLSPSLLSELRESMYRSAVLTHPLFVLWESFSKSTFQGLTDMCDFQFCGRGDDVFLAGTRCFRAVYLMKGTLTYVQYRESSVVAVDTKRPVEPDT
;
A
#
# COMPACT_ATOMS: atom_id res chain seq x y z
N LEU A 1 -10.24 -4.33 -5.44
CA LEU A 1 -8.97 -3.89 -4.83
C LEU A 1 -7.89 -3.85 -5.92
N ILE A 2 -7.57 -2.67 -6.45
CA ILE A 2 -6.50 -2.50 -7.45
C ILE A 2 -5.17 -2.76 -6.73
N THR A 3 -4.34 -3.69 -7.25
CA THR A 3 -3.02 -3.99 -6.70
C THR A 3 -2.14 -2.74 -6.68
N SER A 4 -1.25 -2.61 -5.71
CA SER A 4 -0.37 -1.42 -5.54
C SER A 4 0.37 -1.06 -6.84
N GLY A 5 0.83 -2.07 -7.58
CA GLY A 5 1.47 -1.90 -8.88
C GLY A 5 0.54 -1.38 -9.97
N ALA A 6 -0.72 -1.83 -10.02
CA ALA A 6 -1.69 -1.33 -11.00
C ALA A 6 -2.05 0.14 -10.74
N ARG A 7 -2.08 0.59 -9.47
CA ARG A 7 -2.28 2.01 -9.13
C ARG A 7 -1.11 2.88 -9.61
N VAL A 8 0.13 2.41 -9.40
CA VAL A 8 1.34 3.09 -9.90
C VAL A 8 1.29 3.21 -11.42
N LEU A 9 0.98 2.12 -12.12
CA LEU A 9 0.87 2.11 -13.57
C LEU A 9 -0.24 3.05 -14.09
N LEU A 10 -1.40 3.06 -13.43
CA LEU A 10 -2.49 3.97 -13.80
C LEU A 10 -2.09 5.44 -13.63
N ASN A 11 -1.42 5.77 -12.53
CA ASN A 11 -0.94 7.14 -12.30
C ASN A 11 0.11 7.56 -13.33
N THR A 12 1.05 6.68 -13.69
CA THR A 12 2.05 7.01 -14.71
C THR A 12 1.39 7.17 -16.08
N LEU A 13 0.48 6.29 -16.47
CA LEU A 13 -0.27 6.41 -17.73
C LEU A 13 -1.11 7.69 -17.79
N ALA A 14 -1.75 8.08 -16.69
CA ALA A 14 -2.50 9.32 -16.60
C ALA A 14 -1.59 10.55 -16.82
N LEU A 15 -0.39 10.56 -16.23
CA LEU A 15 0.60 11.62 -16.46
C LEU A 15 1.04 11.68 -17.93
N PHE A 16 1.32 10.54 -18.57
CA PHE A 16 1.63 10.50 -20.00
C PHE A 16 0.50 11.04 -20.86
N ALA A 17 -0.76 10.70 -20.54
CA ALA A 17 -1.92 11.22 -21.27
C ALA A 17 -2.05 12.75 -21.15
N VAL A 18 -1.80 13.30 -19.96
CA VAL A 18 -1.78 14.76 -19.74
C VAL A 18 -0.67 15.42 -20.55
N ILE A 19 0.53 14.83 -20.62
CA ILE A 19 1.64 15.35 -21.43
C ILE A 19 1.28 15.34 -22.93
N LEU A 20 0.69 14.26 -23.43
CA LEU A 20 0.26 14.17 -24.83
C LEU A 20 -0.82 15.20 -25.17
N TRP A 21 -1.79 15.39 -24.27
CA TRP A 21 -2.82 16.40 -24.43
C TRP A 21 -2.24 17.83 -24.42
N LEU A 22 -1.34 18.13 -23.48
CA LEU A 22 -0.64 19.43 -23.45
C LEU A 22 0.16 19.65 -24.73
N THR A 23 0.89 18.64 -25.19
CA THR A 23 1.66 18.70 -26.46
C THR A 23 0.75 19.01 -27.64
N HIS A 24 -0.44 18.40 -27.71
CA HIS A 24 -1.44 18.69 -28.73
C HIS A 24 -1.90 20.16 -28.68
N VAL A 25 -2.29 20.67 -27.50
CA VAL A 25 -2.71 22.07 -27.33
C VAL A 25 -1.61 23.05 -27.75
N LEU A 26 -0.37 22.79 -27.33
CA LEU A 26 0.79 23.62 -27.68
C LEU A 26 1.11 23.58 -29.17
N SER A 27 0.96 22.41 -29.80
CA SER A 27 1.16 22.26 -31.25
C SER A 27 0.14 23.06 -32.05
N CYS A 28 -1.13 23.04 -31.65
CA CYS A 28 -2.19 23.84 -32.27
C CYS A 28 -1.94 25.34 -32.07
N ALA A 29 -1.48 25.76 -30.89
CA ALA A 29 -1.10 27.16 -30.64
C ALA A 29 0.06 27.61 -31.54
N TRP A 30 1.06 26.76 -31.76
CA TRP A 30 2.20 27.04 -32.63
C TRP A 30 1.80 27.19 -34.10
N VAL A 31 0.89 26.34 -34.58
CA VAL A 31 0.29 26.48 -35.91
C VAL A 31 -0.53 27.76 -36.03
N ALA A 32 -1.34 28.09 -35.02
CA ALA A 32 -2.15 29.31 -35.01
C ALA A 32 -1.28 30.57 -35.13
N ILE A 33 -0.19 30.64 -34.36
CA ILE A 33 0.77 31.76 -34.42
C ILE A 33 1.48 31.82 -35.77
N GLY A 34 1.96 30.68 -36.28
CA GLY A 34 2.61 30.62 -37.60
C GLY A 34 1.68 30.95 -38.77
N SER A 35 0.37 30.82 -38.59
CA SER A 35 -0.65 31.13 -39.62
C SER A 35 -1.11 32.59 -39.57
N PHE A 36 -0.94 33.29 -38.44
CA PHE A 36 -1.48 34.63 -38.23
C PHE A 36 -0.68 35.73 -38.95
N TYR A 37 0.61 35.49 -39.22
CA TYR A 37 1.49 36.46 -39.86
C TYR A 37 1.51 36.30 -41.39
N GLY A 38 0.85 37.23 -42.08
CA GLY A 38 0.71 37.23 -43.55
C GLY A 38 1.49 38.30 -44.31
N GLY A 39 2.19 39.21 -43.61
CA GLY A 39 2.83 40.43 -44.15
C GLY A 39 4.36 40.36 -44.25
N SER A 40 5.06 41.44 -43.84
CA SER A 40 6.53 41.58 -43.90
C SER A 40 7.30 40.65 -42.94
N ASP A 41 6.64 40.20 -41.87
CA ASP A 41 7.16 39.14 -41.00
C ASP A 41 6.64 37.79 -41.51
N VAL A 42 7.55 37.00 -42.08
CA VAL A 42 7.25 35.66 -42.59
C VAL A 42 7.30 34.68 -41.40
N GLY A 43 6.19 34.01 -41.12
CA GLY A 43 6.12 32.98 -40.07
C GLY A 43 6.87 31.69 -40.43
N TRP A 44 7.08 30.82 -39.44
CA TRP A 44 7.84 29.58 -39.62
C TRP A 44 7.26 28.66 -40.70
N ILE A 45 5.93 28.58 -40.82
CA ILE A 45 5.24 27.70 -41.80
C ILE A 45 5.69 28.04 -43.23
N ARG A 46 5.71 29.33 -43.56
CA ARG A 46 6.13 29.82 -44.88
C ARG A 46 7.64 29.72 -45.06
N THR A 47 8.40 30.06 -44.03
CA THR A 47 9.88 30.05 -44.08
C THR A 47 10.44 28.65 -44.32
N TYR A 48 9.87 27.64 -43.68
CA TYR A 48 10.25 26.24 -43.85
C TYR A 48 9.48 25.53 -44.96
N ASN A 49 8.63 26.24 -45.70
CA ASN A 49 7.80 25.71 -46.78
C ASN A 49 7.03 24.43 -46.38
N VAL A 50 6.45 24.44 -45.18
CA VAL A 50 5.75 23.29 -44.60
C VAL A 50 4.38 23.16 -45.26
N ASN A 51 4.26 22.16 -46.14
CA ASN A 51 3.07 21.93 -46.95
C ASN A 51 2.38 20.62 -46.57
N GLY A 52 1.04 20.62 -46.64
CA GLY A 52 0.21 19.45 -46.33
C GLY A 52 -0.20 19.38 -44.86
N THR A 53 -1.47 19.08 -44.62
CA THR A 53 -2.06 19.09 -43.27
C THR A 53 -1.45 18.06 -42.30
N PRO A 54 -1.10 16.80 -42.72
CA PRO A 54 -0.50 15.86 -41.79
C PRO A 54 0.92 16.27 -41.41
N PHE A 55 1.71 16.71 -42.39
CA PHE A 55 3.10 17.13 -42.17
C PHE A 55 3.18 18.37 -41.27
N LEU A 56 2.31 19.37 -41.51
CA LEU A 56 2.17 20.54 -40.64
C LEU A 56 1.90 20.16 -39.18
N TYR A 57 0.92 19.28 -38.96
CA TYR A 57 0.57 18.82 -37.61
C TYR A 57 1.73 18.07 -36.95
N THR A 58 2.36 17.13 -37.65
CA THR A 58 3.45 16.33 -37.07
C THR A 58 4.68 17.17 -36.77
N THR A 59 5.03 18.16 -37.61
CA THR A 59 6.14 19.08 -37.37
C THR A 59 5.85 20.01 -36.19
N ALA A 60 4.63 20.55 -36.09
CA ALA A 60 4.23 21.36 -34.94
C ALA A 60 4.17 20.55 -33.64
N PHE A 61 3.70 19.30 -33.70
CA PHE A 61 3.67 18.39 -32.56
C PHE A 61 5.09 18.02 -32.10
N HIS A 62 5.99 17.74 -33.05
CA HIS A 62 7.40 17.49 -32.75
C HIS A 62 8.07 18.72 -32.12
N TRP A 63 7.80 19.93 -32.64
CA TRP A 63 8.30 21.17 -32.03
C TRP A 63 7.79 21.33 -30.60
N ALA A 64 6.49 21.13 -30.34
CA ALA A 64 5.92 21.26 -28.99
C ALA A 64 6.52 20.23 -28.01
N LEU A 65 6.71 18.99 -28.48
CA LEU A 65 7.34 17.93 -27.70
C LEU A 65 8.80 18.26 -27.38
N ALA A 66 9.55 18.79 -28.36
CA ALA A 66 10.92 19.23 -28.19
C ALA A 66 11.03 20.34 -27.13
N GLN A 67 10.13 21.33 -27.13
CA GLN A 67 10.14 22.37 -26.10
C GLN A 67 9.87 21.81 -24.69
N LEU A 68 8.93 20.87 -24.57
CA LEU A 68 8.61 20.23 -23.29
C LEU A 68 9.72 19.33 -22.74
N THR A 69 10.55 18.75 -23.61
CA THR A 69 11.57 17.75 -23.26
C THR A 69 13.00 18.26 -23.39
N LEU A 70 13.19 19.54 -23.74
CA LEU A 70 14.49 20.12 -24.12
C LEU A 70 15.16 19.34 -25.28
N GLY A 71 14.34 18.79 -26.18
CA GLY A 71 14.78 18.17 -27.43
C GLY A 71 15.13 19.20 -28.50
N SER A 72 15.68 18.71 -29.61
CA SER A 72 15.90 19.54 -30.80
C SER A 72 14.65 19.57 -31.69
N SER A 73 14.41 20.71 -32.35
CA SER A 73 13.40 20.86 -33.38
C SER A 73 14.02 21.31 -34.70
N GLU A 74 13.47 20.83 -35.81
CA GLU A 74 13.88 21.21 -37.17
C GLU A 74 13.42 22.63 -37.56
N VAL A 75 12.33 23.09 -36.94
CA VAL A 75 11.77 24.45 -37.12
C VAL A 75 12.17 25.36 -35.97
N ASN A 76 12.53 26.60 -36.30
CA ASN A 76 12.85 27.66 -35.35
C ASN A 76 11.92 28.87 -35.56
N ALA A 77 11.82 29.70 -34.52
CA ALA A 77 11.12 30.98 -34.61
C ALA A 77 11.78 31.91 -35.64
N THR A 78 10.98 32.47 -36.54
CA THR A 78 11.42 33.37 -37.62
C THR A 78 11.01 34.82 -37.40
N ASN A 79 10.13 35.08 -36.43
CA ASN A 79 9.74 36.42 -36.00
C ASN A 79 9.75 36.58 -34.47
N THR A 80 9.54 37.80 -33.99
CA THR A 80 9.61 38.15 -32.56
C THR A 80 8.53 37.45 -31.73
N ALA A 81 7.30 37.30 -32.24
CA ALA A 81 6.21 36.67 -31.50
C ALA A 81 6.47 35.17 -31.29
N GLU A 82 6.89 34.49 -32.35
CA GLU A 82 7.35 33.10 -32.30
C GLU A 82 8.55 32.94 -31.35
N ARG A 83 9.49 33.89 -31.34
CA ARG A 83 10.66 33.87 -30.46
C ARG A 83 10.24 33.99 -28.99
N LEU A 84 9.32 34.87 -28.66
CA LEU A 84 8.78 35.03 -27.30
C LEU A 84 8.07 33.75 -26.85
N MET A 85 7.28 33.11 -27.73
CA MET A 85 6.67 31.83 -27.43
C MET A 85 7.72 30.74 -27.16
N ASN A 86 8.76 30.63 -28.00
CA ASN A 86 9.87 29.69 -27.75
C ASN A 86 10.48 29.88 -26.36
N ILE A 87 10.78 31.13 -25.97
CA ILE A 87 11.38 31.43 -24.66
C ILE A 87 10.48 30.97 -23.51
N VAL A 88 9.19 31.31 -23.59
CA VAL A 88 8.20 30.91 -22.56
C VAL A 88 8.09 29.38 -22.50
N MET A 89 8.01 28.70 -23.66
CA MET A 89 7.87 27.25 -23.72
C MET A 89 9.11 26.51 -23.25
N LEU A 90 10.32 27.03 -23.49
CA LEU A 90 11.55 26.45 -22.96
C LEU A 90 11.59 26.53 -21.42
N LEU A 91 11.18 27.65 -20.83
CA LEU A 91 11.10 27.79 -19.36
C LEU A 91 10.05 26.85 -18.76
N LEU A 92 8.87 26.78 -19.37
CA LEU A 92 7.81 25.87 -18.93
C LEU A 92 8.22 24.41 -19.11
N GLY A 93 8.83 24.06 -20.23
CA GLY A 93 9.34 22.73 -20.52
C GLY A 93 10.39 22.27 -19.51
N LEU A 94 11.31 23.15 -19.11
CA LEU A 94 12.29 22.87 -18.05
C LEU A 94 11.62 22.52 -16.72
N VAL A 95 10.62 23.30 -16.29
CA VAL A 95 9.90 23.04 -15.02
C VAL A 95 9.09 21.76 -15.10
N LEU A 96 8.34 21.56 -16.20
CA LEU A 96 7.47 20.41 -16.39
C LEU A 96 8.26 19.10 -16.52
N SER A 97 9.31 19.06 -17.34
CA SER A 97 10.16 17.87 -17.50
C SER A 97 10.85 17.49 -16.19
N SER A 98 11.40 18.47 -15.47
CA SER A 98 12.03 18.23 -14.16
C SER A 98 11.04 17.64 -13.16
N THR A 99 9.85 18.24 -13.05
CA THR A 99 8.80 17.78 -12.13
C THR A 99 8.31 16.37 -12.49
N PHE A 100 8.16 16.09 -13.78
CA PHE A 100 7.75 14.76 -14.27
C PHE A 100 8.77 13.69 -13.90
N VAL A 101 10.05 13.93 -14.19
CA VAL A 101 11.14 13.01 -13.84
C VAL A 101 11.20 12.78 -12.34
N SER A 102 11.15 13.85 -11.52
CA SER A 102 11.16 13.72 -10.06
C SER A 102 9.98 12.91 -9.53
N SER A 103 8.76 13.14 -10.06
CA SER A 103 7.56 12.42 -9.64
C SER A 103 7.64 10.94 -10.00
N LEU A 104 8.15 10.62 -11.19
CA LEU A 104 8.37 9.25 -11.63
C LEU A 104 9.40 8.55 -10.75
N SER A 105 10.53 9.21 -10.46
CA SER A 105 11.57 8.70 -9.56
C SER A 105 11.04 8.44 -8.15
N ALA A 106 10.29 9.38 -7.57
CA ALA A 106 9.70 9.22 -6.23
C ALA A 106 8.73 8.02 -6.18
N THR A 107 7.93 7.84 -7.23
CA THR A 107 6.99 6.72 -7.34
C THR A 107 7.73 5.38 -7.42
N LEU A 108 8.80 5.30 -8.22
CA LEU A 108 9.63 4.10 -8.33
C LEU A 108 10.34 3.76 -7.01
N ILE A 109 10.88 4.77 -6.33
CA ILE A 109 11.51 4.60 -5.01
C ILE A 109 10.48 4.10 -3.99
N GLY A 110 9.30 4.72 -3.93
CA GLY A 110 8.22 4.29 -3.04
C GLY A 110 7.81 2.83 -3.27
N TYR A 111 7.73 2.42 -4.54
CA TYR A 111 7.45 1.02 -4.89
C TYR A 111 8.58 0.07 -4.45
N GLN A 112 9.84 0.45 -4.64
CA GLN A 112 10.99 -0.36 -4.19
C GLN A 112 11.03 -0.48 -2.66
N MET A 113 10.77 0.62 -1.94
CA MET A 113 10.75 0.64 -0.47
C MET A 113 9.68 -0.29 0.11
N GLN A 114 8.51 -0.38 -0.52
CA GLN A 114 7.45 -1.30 -0.09
C GLN A 114 7.89 -2.78 -0.09
N SER A 115 8.80 -3.15 -1.00
CA SER A 115 9.35 -4.51 -1.08
C SER A 115 10.59 -4.69 -0.19
N SER A 116 11.36 -3.63 0.08
CA SER A 116 12.64 -3.74 0.79
C SER A 116 12.50 -4.11 2.26
N ALA A 117 11.57 -3.48 3.00
CA ALA A 117 11.50 -3.64 4.46
C ALA A 117 11.35 -5.10 4.91
N VAL A 118 10.51 -5.87 4.20
CA VAL A 118 10.33 -7.32 4.46
C VAL A 118 11.61 -8.11 4.15
N ASN A 119 12.27 -7.78 3.05
CA ASN A 119 13.52 -8.44 2.67
C ASN A 119 14.65 -8.14 3.66
N ASP A 120 14.68 -6.92 4.20
CA ASP A 120 15.68 -6.50 5.19
C ASP A 120 15.49 -7.24 6.53
N GLN A 121 14.24 -7.37 7.02
CA GLN A 121 13.92 -8.18 8.20
C GLN A 121 14.27 -9.66 8.00
N MET A 122 13.94 -10.24 6.84
CA MET A 122 14.33 -11.62 6.53
C MET A 122 15.85 -11.81 6.44
N ARG A 123 16.58 -10.80 5.94
CA ARG A 123 18.05 -10.82 5.89
C ARG A 123 18.64 -10.78 7.30
N LEU A 124 18.10 -9.93 8.17
CA LEU A 124 18.50 -9.84 9.57
C LEU A 124 18.26 -11.16 10.32
N LEU A 125 17.10 -11.79 10.13
CA LEU A 125 16.79 -13.11 10.69
C LEU A 125 17.81 -14.17 10.27
N ARG A 126 18.13 -14.25 8.96
CA ARG A 126 19.13 -15.21 8.47
C ARG A 126 20.51 -14.96 9.07
N LYS A 127 20.90 -13.69 9.22
CA LYS A 127 22.16 -13.31 9.86
C LYS A 127 22.18 -13.76 11.33
N PHE A 128 21.12 -13.48 12.09
CA PHE A 128 20.98 -13.91 13.49
C PHE A 128 21.11 -15.43 13.65
N LEU A 129 20.41 -16.20 12.83
CA LEU A 129 20.46 -17.68 12.89
C LEU A 129 21.86 -18.22 12.59
N ARG A 130 22.60 -17.57 11.68
CA ARG A 130 23.98 -17.92 11.37
C ARG A 130 24.94 -17.58 12.51
N GLU A 131 24.83 -16.38 13.09
CA GLU A 131 25.67 -15.94 14.21
C GLU A 131 25.49 -16.81 15.46
N ARG A 132 24.27 -17.35 15.67
CA ARG A 132 23.96 -18.27 16.78
C ARG A 132 24.24 -19.74 16.46
N ASN A 133 24.82 -20.05 15.30
CA ASN A 133 25.11 -21.43 14.86
C ASN A 133 23.90 -22.37 14.97
N VAL A 134 22.70 -21.88 14.61
CA VAL A 134 21.47 -22.67 14.69
C VAL A 134 21.53 -23.81 13.66
N PRO A 135 21.18 -25.07 14.02
CA PRO A 135 21.16 -26.19 13.10
C PRO A 135 20.32 -25.92 11.85
N SER A 136 20.80 -26.37 10.68
CA SER A 136 20.21 -26.07 9.36
C SER A 136 18.73 -26.43 9.26
N LEU A 137 18.31 -27.56 9.85
CA LEU A 137 16.92 -27.99 9.87
C LEU A 137 16.00 -27.01 10.63
N VAL A 138 16.45 -26.51 11.79
CA VAL A 138 15.70 -25.54 12.58
C VAL A 138 15.69 -24.18 11.87
N ALA A 139 16.84 -23.75 11.38
CA ALA A 139 16.95 -22.49 10.64
C ALA A 139 16.05 -22.47 9.39
N PHE A 140 15.95 -23.59 8.66
CA PHE A 140 15.03 -23.73 7.53
C PHE A 140 13.56 -23.59 7.96
N ARG A 141 13.14 -24.31 9.02
CA ARG A 141 11.77 -24.23 9.54
C ARG A 141 11.41 -22.82 9.99
N VAL A 142 12.30 -22.15 10.72
CA VAL A 142 12.11 -20.76 11.19
C VAL A 142 11.99 -19.80 10.00
N ASN A 143 12.90 -19.87 9.02
CA ASN A 143 12.82 -19.01 7.83
C ASN A 143 11.53 -19.21 7.05
N LYS A 144 11.12 -20.48 6.84
CA LYS A 144 9.90 -20.82 6.11
C LYS A 144 8.66 -20.29 6.82
N GLN A 145 8.58 -20.46 8.15
CA GLN A 145 7.46 -19.99 8.94
C GLN A 145 7.43 -18.44 8.99
N ALA A 146 8.56 -17.78 9.21
CA ALA A 146 8.66 -16.32 9.19
C ALA A 146 8.23 -15.74 7.85
N GLN A 147 8.72 -16.29 6.73
CA GLN A 147 8.35 -15.85 5.39
C GLN A 147 6.85 -16.06 5.11
N HIS A 148 6.26 -17.16 5.59
CA HIS A 148 4.83 -17.40 5.47
C HIS A 148 4.01 -16.39 6.28
N ARG A 149 4.43 -16.13 7.52
CA ARG A 149 3.74 -15.19 8.41
C ARG A 149 3.82 -13.74 7.95
N ILE A 150 4.96 -13.29 7.41
CA ILE A 150 5.07 -11.93 6.86
C ILE A 150 4.15 -11.73 5.64
N ARG A 151 3.92 -12.80 4.85
CA ARG A 151 2.99 -12.76 3.73
C ARG A 151 1.52 -12.81 4.16
N GLN A 152 1.24 -13.36 5.32
CA GLN A 152 -0.08 -13.32 5.91
C GLN A 152 -0.27 -11.94 6.57
N GLN A 153 -1.35 -11.24 6.23
CA GLN A 153 -1.75 -10.08 7.00
C GLN A 153 -2.26 -10.57 8.36
N ILE A 154 -1.33 -10.70 9.31
CA ILE A 154 -1.71 -10.91 10.72
C ILE A 154 -2.46 -9.64 11.13
N PRO A 155 -3.65 -9.77 11.75
CA PRO A 155 -4.36 -8.62 12.27
C PRO A 155 -3.46 -7.81 13.22
N ILE A 156 -3.64 -6.49 13.22
CA ILE A 156 -2.85 -5.57 14.04
C ILE A 156 -3.19 -5.85 15.51
N GLN A 157 -2.16 -6.11 16.32
CA GLN A 157 -2.31 -6.18 17.78
C GLN A 157 -2.42 -4.78 18.36
N GLU A 158 -3.15 -4.66 19.48
CA GLU A 158 -3.41 -3.39 20.13
C GLU A 158 -2.12 -2.69 20.59
N ASP A 159 -1.15 -3.46 21.09
CA ASP A 159 0.17 -3.00 21.55
C ASP A 159 1.03 -2.37 20.45
N ALA A 160 0.79 -2.72 19.18
CA ALA A 160 1.47 -2.13 18.04
C ALA A 160 0.95 -0.72 17.70
N VAL A 161 -0.19 -0.30 18.24
CA VAL A 161 -0.84 0.98 17.94
C VAL A 161 -0.59 1.99 19.05
N THR A 162 0.58 2.65 19.01
CA THR A 162 0.98 3.68 19.99
C THR A 162 0.02 4.86 20.11
N LEU A 163 -0.85 5.09 19.11
CA LEU A 163 -1.87 6.14 19.18
C LEU A 163 -2.95 5.85 20.24
N LEU A 164 -3.19 4.58 20.57
CA LEU A 164 -4.18 4.22 21.59
C LEU A 164 -3.80 4.74 22.98
N ASP A 165 -2.51 4.84 23.27
CA ASP A 165 -2.00 5.42 24.52
C ASP A 165 -2.33 6.90 24.70
N THR A 166 -2.70 7.60 23.61
CA THR A 166 -3.09 9.02 23.64
C THR A 166 -4.57 9.25 23.93
N LEU A 167 -5.39 8.18 23.88
CA LEU A 167 -6.83 8.29 24.10
C LEU A 167 -7.14 8.43 25.59
N SER A 168 -8.25 9.11 25.91
CA SER A 168 -8.75 9.15 27.28
C SER A 168 -9.13 7.73 27.75
N PRO A 169 -8.93 7.37 29.03
CA PRO A 169 -9.27 6.04 29.55
C PRO A 169 -10.71 5.61 29.25
N SER A 170 -11.68 6.54 29.37
CA SER A 170 -13.09 6.25 29.10
C SER A 170 -13.37 5.83 27.66
N LEU A 171 -12.73 6.49 26.69
CA LEU A 171 -12.88 6.17 25.27
C LEU A 171 -12.15 4.87 24.90
N LEU A 172 -11.03 4.57 25.56
CA LEU A 172 -10.32 3.31 25.39
C LEU A 172 -11.15 2.13 25.92
N SER A 173 -11.75 2.27 27.10
CA SER A 173 -12.66 1.25 27.65
C SER A 173 -13.90 1.05 26.76
N GLU A 174 -14.49 2.12 26.22
CA GLU A 174 -15.61 2.02 25.28
C GLU A 174 -15.21 1.29 23.98
N LEU A 175 -14.02 1.60 23.43
CA LEU A 175 -13.47 0.88 22.27
C LEU A 175 -13.29 -0.61 22.58
N ARG A 176 -12.66 -0.96 23.70
CA ARG A 176 -12.45 -2.36 24.09
C ARG A 176 -13.76 -3.10 24.31
N GLU A 177 -14.70 -2.48 25.00
CA GLU A 177 -16.05 -3.02 25.16
C GLU A 177 -16.64 -3.36 23.78
N SER A 178 -16.61 -2.41 22.84
CA SER A 178 -17.15 -2.63 21.48
C SER A 178 -16.44 -3.76 20.72
N MET A 179 -15.12 -3.93 20.91
CA MET A 179 -14.32 -4.96 20.25
C MET A 179 -14.61 -6.37 20.77
N TYR A 180 -14.70 -6.53 22.10
CA TYR A 180 -14.85 -7.85 22.74
C TYR A 180 -16.32 -8.29 22.87
N ARG A 181 -17.27 -7.34 22.87
CA ARG A 181 -18.68 -7.60 23.18
C ARG A 181 -19.30 -8.73 22.37
N SER A 182 -19.08 -8.75 21.06
CA SER A 182 -19.70 -9.73 20.15
C SER A 182 -19.35 -11.18 20.51
N ALA A 183 -18.16 -11.42 21.07
CA ALA A 183 -17.71 -12.77 21.38
C ALA A 183 -17.82 -13.14 22.85
N VAL A 184 -17.67 -12.17 23.76
CA VAL A 184 -17.91 -12.41 25.18
C VAL A 184 -19.39 -12.77 25.39
N LEU A 185 -20.32 -12.06 24.72
CA LEU A 185 -21.76 -12.32 24.84
C LEU A 185 -22.24 -13.56 24.08
N THR A 186 -21.37 -14.32 23.40
CA THR A 186 -21.76 -15.62 22.87
C THR A 186 -21.91 -16.65 23.99
N HIS A 187 -21.23 -16.46 25.13
CA HIS A 187 -21.29 -17.40 26.25
C HIS A 187 -22.39 -16.99 27.25
N PRO A 188 -23.35 -17.88 27.59
CA PRO A 188 -24.50 -17.54 28.44
C PRO A 188 -24.15 -16.91 29.79
N LEU A 189 -23.03 -17.31 30.40
CA LEU A 189 -22.55 -16.75 31.66
C LEU A 189 -22.28 -15.24 31.56
N PHE A 190 -21.66 -14.79 30.46
CA PHE A 190 -21.32 -13.38 30.31
C PHE A 190 -22.51 -12.51 29.88
N VAL A 191 -23.47 -13.10 29.15
CA VAL A 191 -24.78 -12.45 28.91
C VAL A 191 -25.48 -12.16 30.23
N LEU A 192 -25.49 -13.15 31.13
CA LEU A 192 -26.07 -12.98 32.44
C LEU A 192 -25.32 -11.90 33.24
N TRP A 193 -23.99 -11.88 33.24
CA TRP A 193 -23.20 -10.85 33.92
C TRP A 193 -23.42 -9.44 33.38
N GLU A 194 -23.51 -9.24 32.06
CA GLU A 194 -23.83 -7.94 31.45
C GLU A 194 -25.19 -7.43 31.95
N SER A 195 -26.17 -8.32 32.12
CA SER A 195 -27.51 -7.95 32.62
C SER A 195 -27.51 -7.48 34.07
N PHE A 196 -26.54 -7.91 34.88
CA PHE A 196 -26.42 -7.50 36.29
C PHE A 196 -25.62 -6.21 36.48
N SER A 197 -24.54 -6.02 35.70
CA SER A 197 -23.64 -4.88 35.89
C SER A 197 -22.84 -4.56 34.63
N LYS A 198 -23.13 -3.40 34.01
CA LYS A 198 -22.36 -2.87 32.88
C LYS A 198 -20.91 -2.56 33.27
N SER A 199 -20.66 -2.01 34.46
CA SER A 199 -19.31 -1.66 34.91
C SER A 199 -18.43 -2.89 35.11
N THR A 200 -19.01 -4.00 35.57
CA THR A 200 -18.29 -5.28 35.70
C THR A 200 -17.95 -5.86 34.34
N PHE A 201 -18.86 -5.75 33.37
CA PHE A 201 -18.60 -6.15 31.99
C PHE A 201 -17.48 -5.33 31.35
N GLN A 202 -17.50 -4.01 31.52
CA GLN A 202 -16.42 -3.12 31.08
C GLN A 202 -15.07 -3.48 31.71
N GLY A 203 -15.05 -3.73 33.03
CA GLY A 203 -13.83 -4.16 33.71
C GLY A 203 -13.29 -5.51 33.20
N LEU A 204 -14.18 -6.43 32.80
CA LEU A 204 -13.77 -7.70 32.18
C LEU A 204 -13.15 -7.48 30.81
N THR A 205 -13.77 -6.65 29.96
CA THR A 205 -13.26 -6.34 28.62
C THR A 205 -11.94 -5.58 28.66
N ASP A 206 -11.72 -4.76 29.69
CA ASP A 206 -10.47 -4.04 29.90
C ASP A 206 -9.30 -4.96 30.30
N MET A 207 -9.58 -6.15 30.83
CA MET A 207 -8.58 -7.18 31.16
C MET A 207 -8.34 -8.20 30.04
N CYS A 208 -9.15 -8.14 28.98
CA CYS A 208 -9.01 -9.03 27.83
C CYS A 208 -7.89 -8.56 26.90
N ASP A 209 -7.28 -9.50 26.19
CA ASP A 209 -6.26 -9.22 25.18
C ASP A 209 -6.45 -10.13 23.96
N PHE A 210 -6.11 -9.62 22.77
CA PHE A 210 -6.19 -10.38 21.53
C PHE A 210 -4.90 -11.15 21.27
N GLN A 211 -5.02 -12.48 21.27
CA GLN A 211 -3.95 -13.36 20.81
C GLN A 211 -4.25 -13.91 19.42
N PHE A 212 -3.36 -13.65 18.46
CA PHE A 212 -3.44 -14.22 17.12
C PHE A 212 -2.49 -15.41 16.98
N CYS A 213 -3.05 -16.58 16.67
CA CYS A 213 -2.29 -17.81 16.43
C CYS A 213 -2.32 -18.17 14.94
N GLY A 214 -1.17 -18.56 14.41
CA GLY A 214 -1.04 -19.10 13.06
C GLY A 214 -1.44 -20.57 12.98
N ARG A 215 -1.61 -21.09 11.76
CA ARG A 215 -1.80 -22.53 11.55
C ARG A 215 -0.60 -23.31 12.06
N GLY A 216 -0.85 -24.29 12.91
CA GLY A 216 0.18 -25.16 13.50
C GLY A 216 0.85 -24.60 14.76
N ASP A 217 0.32 -23.52 15.33
CA ASP A 217 0.76 -23.02 16.63
C ASP A 217 0.05 -23.75 17.77
N ASP A 218 0.81 -24.06 18.82
CA ASP A 218 0.27 -24.59 20.06
C ASP A 218 -0.20 -23.44 20.95
N VAL A 219 -1.52 -23.38 21.25
CA VAL A 219 -2.10 -22.35 22.13
C VAL A 219 -1.73 -22.61 23.60
N PHE A 220 -1.75 -23.89 23.99
CA PHE A 220 -1.29 -24.39 25.28
C PHE A 220 -0.76 -25.81 25.11
N LEU A 221 0.11 -26.23 26.04
CA LEU A 221 0.74 -27.54 26.04
C LEU A 221 0.34 -28.32 27.28
N ALA A 222 0.14 -29.62 27.14
CA ALA A 222 -0.18 -30.49 28.27
C ALA A 222 0.94 -30.44 29.33
N GLY A 223 0.55 -30.38 30.60
CA GLY A 223 1.49 -30.30 31.74
C GLY A 223 2.06 -28.91 32.02
N THR A 224 1.75 -27.90 31.20
CA THR A 224 2.14 -26.52 31.49
C THR A 224 1.15 -25.85 32.45
N ARG A 225 1.66 -25.02 33.37
CA ARG A 225 0.80 -24.20 34.24
C ARG A 225 0.07 -23.15 33.40
N CYS A 226 -1.25 -23.07 33.55
CA CYS A 226 -2.06 -22.10 32.84
C CYS A 226 -2.54 -20.99 33.79
N PHE A 227 -2.29 -19.73 33.41
CA PHE A 227 -2.70 -18.54 34.17
C PHE A 227 -3.77 -17.70 33.45
N ARG A 228 -4.22 -18.16 32.27
CA ARG A 228 -5.14 -17.43 31.40
C ARG A 228 -6.23 -18.35 30.87
N ALA A 229 -7.44 -17.80 30.73
CA ALA A 229 -8.48 -18.44 29.94
C ALA A 229 -8.38 -17.93 28.49
N VAL A 230 -8.59 -18.82 27.52
CA VAL A 230 -8.59 -18.47 26.10
C VAL A 230 -9.96 -18.79 25.52
N TYR A 231 -10.54 -17.81 24.83
CA TYR A 231 -11.80 -17.97 24.12
C TYR A 231 -11.56 -17.86 22.61
N LEU A 232 -12.12 -18.80 21.83
CA LEU A 232 -11.94 -18.82 20.39
C LEU A 232 -12.93 -17.87 19.71
N MET A 233 -12.43 -16.71 19.27
CA MET A 233 -13.21 -15.71 18.54
C MET A 233 -13.51 -16.12 17.09
N LYS A 234 -12.49 -16.65 16.40
CA LYS A 234 -12.53 -16.93 14.97
C LYS A 234 -11.51 -18.00 14.60
N GLY A 235 -11.91 -18.92 13.74
CA GLY A 235 -11.07 -20.02 13.25
C GLY A 235 -11.43 -21.35 13.89
N THR A 236 -10.49 -22.29 13.88
CA THR A 236 -10.69 -23.64 14.41
C THR A 236 -9.51 -24.04 15.28
N LEU A 237 -9.80 -24.63 16.44
CA LEU A 237 -8.80 -25.25 17.30
C LEU A 237 -8.99 -26.77 17.28
N THR A 238 -7.88 -27.49 17.34
CA THR A 238 -7.87 -28.95 17.46
C THR A 238 -7.26 -29.31 18.80
N TYR A 239 -8.05 -29.94 19.66
CA TYR A 239 -7.56 -30.45 20.93
C TYR A 239 -6.91 -31.82 20.71
N VAL A 240 -5.60 -31.92 20.91
CA VAL A 240 -4.87 -33.18 20.80
C VAL A 240 -4.49 -33.67 22.18
N GLN A 241 -5.05 -34.80 22.58
CA GLN A 241 -4.78 -35.41 23.86
C GLN A 241 -3.75 -36.54 23.70
N TYR A 242 -2.57 -36.38 24.29
CA TYR A 242 -1.58 -37.45 24.35
C TYR A 242 -1.86 -38.32 25.57
N ARG A 243 -1.94 -39.65 25.38
CA ARG A 243 -2.22 -40.61 26.47
C ARG A 243 -1.22 -40.51 27.63
N GLU A 244 0.00 -40.07 27.36
CA GLU A 244 1.09 -40.01 28.35
C GLU A 244 1.00 -38.78 29.27
N SER A 245 0.27 -37.73 28.89
CA SER A 245 0.24 -36.44 29.60
C SER A 245 -1.14 -36.04 30.12
N SER A 246 -2.16 -36.89 29.96
CA SER A 246 -3.54 -36.56 30.33
C SER A 246 -4.05 -37.36 31.53
N VAL A 247 -4.54 -36.64 32.53
CA VAL A 247 -5.13 -37.20 33.77
C VAL A 247 -6.65 -37.41 33.63
N VAL A 248 -7.28 -36.97 32.53
CA VAL A 248 -8.73 -37.04 32.33
C VAL A 248 -9.05 -37.98 31.17
N ALA A 249 -9.51 -39.19 31.49
CA ALA A 249 -9.87 -40.25 30.56
C ALA A 249 -11.32 -40.14 30.04
N VAL A 250 -11.79 -38.93 29.71
CA VAL A 250 -13.16 -38.73 29.21
C VAL A 250 -13.14 -38.05 27.84
N ASP A 251 -13.40 -38.85 26.82
CA ASP A 251 -13.56 -38.43 25.43
C ASP A 251 -14.86 -37.62 25.32
N THR A 252 -14.75 -36.29 25.28
CA THR A 252 -15.92 -35.41 25.18
C THR A 252 -16.14 -35.01 23.72
N LYS A 253 -16.88 -35.83 22.97
CA LYS A 253 -17.35 -35.45 21.64
C LYS A 253 -18.59 -34.58 21.79
N ARG A 254 -18.46 -33.26 21.63
CA ARG A 254 -19.62 -32.41 21.32
C ARG A 254 -19.74 -32.28 19.80
N PRO A 255 -20.84 -32.74 19.18
CA PRO A 255 -21.14 -32.38 17.81
C PRO A 255 -21.41 -30.86 17.76
N VAL A 256 -20.77 -30.18 16.83
CA VAL A 256 -21.15 -28.82 16.45
C VAL A 256 -22.47 -28.95 15.70
N GLU A 257 -23.54 -28.39 16.24
CA GLU A 257 -24.79 -28.26 15.50
C GLU A 257 -24.54 -27.33 14.31
N PRO A 258 -24.90 -27.75 13.08
CA PRO A 258 -24.91 -26.85 11.94
C PRO A 258 -26.19 -26.03 12.06
N ASP A 259 -26.10 -24.88 12.72
CA ASP A 259 -26.93 -23.67 12.55
C ASP A 259 -27.03 -22.88 13.88
N THR A 260 -25.91 -22.25 14.28
CA THR A 260 -25.89 -20.99 15.05
C THR A 260 -24.67 -20.17 14.66
#